data_AF-A0AAW9LZC0-F1
#
_entry.id   AF-A0AAW9LZC0-F1
#
_cell.length_a   1.000
_cell.length_b   1.000
_cell.length_c   1.000
_cell.angle_alpha   90.00
_cell.angle_beta   90.00
_cell.angle_gamma   90.00
#
_symmetry.space_group_name_H-M   'P 1'
#
loop_
_entity.id
_entity.type
_entity.pdbx_description
1 polymer ?
#
loop_
_entity_poly.entity_id
_entity_poly.type
_entity_poly.pdbx_seq_one_letter_code
_entity_poly.pdbx_strand_id
1 'polypeptide(L)'
;MSNQKLLSELLLKFPFIRVKDVTDFMDTILLIIPMNKIVPLAASEYITKRQISLLVKKIEEQLNAKVLVSYSPFSDKENIEVALEALARSNFKKGKVSALNLSFSDSQHALLYTFCKNLTSSERDKWESLVSGMLKNFNIKITSFLYEVKNNPEPTMMMLLRAAKKCQPFDLQGLFNELDNGDYHIESLDWLNGKLDNLRKKGFLLRSHDGTYRMTLAGLEIVPVSKSSQSSDIERVLYLARKHL
;
A
#
# COMPACT_ATOMS: atom_id res chain seq x y z
N MET A 1 25.16 38.69 6.13
CA MET A 1 23.81 38.09 6.31
C MET A 1 23.98 36.57 6.30
N SER A 2 23.32 35.83 7.18
CA SER A 2 23.38 34.35 7.15
C SER A 2 22.77 33.82 5.84
N ASN A 3 23.39 32.81 5.23
CA ASN A 3 22.91 32.15 4.00
C ASN A 3 21.45 31.70 4.12
N GLN A 4 21.01 31.28 5.32
CA GLN A 4 19.61 30.91 5.59
C GLN A 4 18.65 32.08 5.42
N LYS A 5 19.05 33.30 5.82
CA LYS A 5 18.21 34.49 5.68
C LYS A 5 18.05 34.88 4.21
N LEU A 6 19.14 34.83 3.44
CA LEU A 6 19.12 35.09 2.00
C LEU A 6 18.25 34.07 1.25
N LEU A 7 18.37 32.79 1.60
CA LEU A 7 17.56 31.73 1.02
C LEU A 7 16.06 31.91 1.34
N SER A 8 15.73 32.31 2.57
CA SER A 8 14.34 32.58 2.97
C SER A 8 13.72 33.76 2.20
N GLU A 9 14.50 34.80 1.88
CA GLU A 9 14.04 35.93 1.07
C GLU A 9 13.81 35.54 -0.40
N LEU A 10 14.67 34.68 -0.96
CA LEU A 10 14.52 34.19 -2.33
C LEU A 10 13.29 33.27 -2.49
N LEU A 11 12.96 32.50 -1.47
CA LEU A 11 11.85 31.55 -1.46
C LEU A 11 10.53 32.14 -0.96
N LEU A 12 10.50 33.41 -0.53
CA LEU A 12 9.33 34.06 0.05
C LEU A 12 8.12 34.07 -0.91
N LYS A 13 8.37 34.09 -2.22
CA LYS A 13 7.32 33.98 -3.26
C LYS A 13 6.82 32.55 -3.50
N PHE A 14 7.50 31.55 -2.95
CA PHE A 14 7.24 30.13 -3.16
C PHE A 14 7.27 29.36 -1.83
N PRO A 15 6.34 29.65 -0.90
CA PRO A 15 6.36 29.10 0.47
C PRO A 15 6.20 27.57 0.54
N PHE A 16 5.77 26.95 -0.56
CA PHE A 16 5.61 25.50 -0.68
C PHE A 16 6.92 24.76 -1.02
N ILE A 17 7.99 25.47 -1.39
CA ILE A 17 9.29 24.86 -1.65
C ILE A 17 9.96 24.57 -0.30
N ARG A 18 10.19 23.28 -0.01
CA ARG A 18 10.93 22.88 1.19
C ARG A 18 12.42 22.81 0.87
N VAL A 19 13.25 23.26 1.78
CA VAL A 19 14.71 23.17 1.67
C VAL A 19 15.19 22.08 2.61
N LYS A 20 16.05 21.19 2.10
CA LYS A 20 16.80 20.25 2.93
C LYS A 20 18.28 20.53 2.75
N ASP A 21 18.93 20.96 3.82
CA ASP A 21 20.38 21.17 3.81
C ASP A 21 21.04 19.80 3.83
N VAL A 22 21.82 19.50 2.78
CA VAL A 22 22.58 18.26 2.69
C VAL A 22 23.99 18.61 3.18
N THR A 23 24.20 18.42 4.49
CA THR A 23 25.45 18.58 5.27
C THR A 23 25.82 19.98 5.76
N ASP A 24 26.45 20.01 6.95
CA ASP A 24 26.86 21.21 7.71
C ASP A 24 27.95 22.07 7.03
N PHE A 25 28.40 21.68 5.83
CA PHE A 25 29.37 22.38 4.99
C PHE A 25 28.77 22.66 3.59
N MET A 26 27.65 23.40 3.53
CA MET A 26 27.16 24.35 2.50
C MET A 26 27.41 24.15 0.98
N ASP A 27 27.85 22.99 0.48
CA ASP A 27 28.15 22.83 -0.95
C ASP A 27 26.92 22.43 -1.78
N THR A 28 25.83 21.97 -1.14
CA THR A 28 24.64 21.53 -1.85
C THR A 28 23.33 21.80 -1.12
N ILE A 29 22.40 22.45 -1.82
CA ILE A 29 21.05 22.79 -1.35
C ILE A 29 20.05 21.91 -2.11
N LEU A 30 19.21 21.16 -1.38
CA LEU A 30 18.12 20.39 -1.99
C LEU A 30 16.80 21.15 -1.87
N LEU A 31 16.26 21.58 -3.01
CA LEU A 31 14.90 22.12 -3.12
C LEU A 31 13.92 20.99 -3.39
N ILE A 32 12.96 20.82 -2.50
CA ILE A 32 11.87 19.86 -2.64
C ILE A 32 10.62 20.64 -3.06
N ILE A 33 10.17 20.39 -4.29
CA ILE A 33 9.04 21.10 -4.90
C ILE A 33 7.88 20.11 -5.10
N PRO A 34 6.71 20.37 -4.50
CA PRO A 34 5.51 19.58 -4.75
C PRO A 34 5.13 19.61 -6.23
N MET A 35 4.99 18.43 -6.85
CA MET A 35 4.61 18.35 -8.27
C MET A 35 3.33 19.14 -8.55
N ASN A 36 2.32 19.08 -7.66
CA ASN A 36 1.04 19.77 -7.82
C ASN A 36 1.13 21.31 -7.85
N LYS A 37 2.25 21.88 -7.42
CA LYS A 37 2.52 23.31 -7.53
C LYS A 37 3.18 23.69 -8.85
N ILE A 38 3.50 22.72 -9.71
CA ILE A 38 4.15 22.93 -11.00
C ILE A 38 3.13 22.99 -12.13
N VAL A 39 3.08 24.14 -12.80
CA VAL A 39 2.10 24.45 -13.86
C VAL A 39 2.79 24.94 -15.14
N PRO A 40 2.15 24.84 -16.31
CA PRO A 40 2.71 25.34 -17.57
C PRO A 40 2.72 26.88 -17.67
N LEU A 41 1.75 27.55 -17.03
CA LEU A 41 1.59 29.01 -17.04
C LEU A 41 1.60 29.56 -15.61
N ALA A 42 2.29 30.67 -15.39
CA ALA A 42 2.44 31.26 -14.07
C ALA A 42 1.09 31.69 -13.48
N ALA A 43 0.82 31.30 -12.24
CA ALA A 43 -0.38 31.63 -11.48
C ALA A 43 -0.01 31.87 -10.01
N SER A 44 -0.88 32.58 -9.28
CA SER A 44 -0.71 32.77 -7.83
C SER A 44 -0.68 31.41 -7.13
N GLU A 45 0.26 31.22 -6.21
CA GLU A 45 0.53 29.95 -5.51
C GLU A 45 1.08 28.78 -6.35
N TYR A 46 1.49 29.00 -7.59
CA TYR A 46 2.10 27.98 -8.44
C TYR A 46 3.46 28.45 -9.00
N ILE A 47 4.24 27.51 -9.52
CA ILE A 47 5.54 27.77 -10.14
C ILE A 47 5.65 27.03 -11.47
N THR A 48 6.27 27.65 -12.47
CA THR A 48 6.58 27.00 -13.74
C THR A 48 7.97 26.37 -13.72
N LYS A 49 8.23 25.39 -14.60
CA LYS A 49 9.59 24.82 -14.77
C LYS A 49 10.63 25.91 -15.06
N ARG A 50 10.27 26.92 -15.87
CA ARG A 50 11.13 28.08 -16.16
C ARG A 50 11.45 28.90 -14.91
N GLN A 51 10.46 29.16 -14.07
CA GLN A 51 10.67 29.89 -12.80
C GLN A 51 11.54 29.08 -11.83
N ILE A 52 11.39 27.75 -11.79
CA ILE A 52 12.28 26.87 -11.02
C ILE A 52 13.72 27.03 -11.52
N SER A 53 13.97 26.92 -12.83
CA SER A 53 15.33 27.07 -13.38
C SER A 53 15.95 28.44 -13.08
N LEU A 54 15.16 29.52 -13.14
CA LEU A 54 15.62 30.86 -12.79
C LEU A 54 15.92 31.00 -11.29
N LEU A 55 15.10 30.39 -10.44
CA LEU A 55 15.30 30.36 -9.00
C LEU A 55 16.57 29.58 -8.63
N VAL A 56 16.76 28.40 -9.22
CA VAL A 56 17.98 27.57 -9.09
C VAL A 56 19.21 28.40 -9.43
N LYS A 57 19.26 28.99 -10.63
CA LYS A 57 20.40 29.81 -11.07
C LYS A 57 20.69 30.96 -10.11
N LYS A 58 19.64 31.64 -9.64
CA LYS A 58 19.78 32.77 -8.70
C LYS A 58 20.32 32.33 -7.34
N ILE A 59 19.92 31.17 -6.83
CA ILE A 59 20.42 30.62 -5.57
C ILE A 59 21.88 30.20 -5.73
N GLU A 60 22.23 29.52 -6.82
CA GLU A 60 23.61 29.09 -7.11
C GLU A 60 24.57 30.29 -7.20
N GLU A 61 24.17 31.35 -7.90
CA GLU A 61 24.95 32.58 -8.03
C GLU A 61 25.13 33.33 -6.71
N GLN A 62 24.10 33.39 -5.86
CA GLN A 62 24.14 34.19 -4.64
C GLN A 62 24.74 33.48 -3.44
N LEU A 63 24.62 32.16 -3.37
CA LEU A 63 25.10 31.36 -2.25
C LEU A 63 26.36 30.56 -2.56
N ASN A 64 26.83 30.58 -3.82
CA ASN A 64 27.97 29.79 -4.30
C ASN A 64 27.84 28.30 -3.91
N ALA A 65 26.63 27.77 -4.03
CA ALA A 65 26.27 26.41 -3.64
C ALA A 65 25.60 25.71 -4.82
N LYS A 66 25.77 24.38 -4.95
CA LYS A 66 25.07 23.59 -5.96
C LYS A 66 23.61 23.41 -5.57
N VAL A 67 22.66 23.59 -6.48
CA VAL A 67 21.23 23.39 -6.16
C VAL A 67 20.70 22.15 -6.87
N LEU A 68 20.19 21.21 -6.08
CA LEU A 68 19.47 20.04 -6.56
C LEU A 68 17.97 20.27 -6.41
N VAL A 69 17.19 19.90 -7.43
CA VAL A 69 15.73 19.94 -7.37
C VAL A 69 15.20 18.52 -7.30
N SER A 70 14.50 18.21 -6.21
CA SER A 70 13.68 17.01 -6.07
C SER A 70 12.22 17.38 -6.19
N TYR A 71 11.49 16.66 -7.03
CA TYR A 71 10.04 16.80 -7.10
C TYR A 71 9.43 15.84 -6.09
N SER A 72 8.76 16.38 -5.06
CA SER A 72 8.02 15.51 -4.16
C SER A 72 6.71 15.10 -4.84
N PRO A 73 6.26 13.84 -4.63
CA PRO A 73 4.90 13.47 -4.97
C PRO A 73 3.92 14.45 -4.30
N PHE A 74 2.71 14.52 -4.87
CA PHE A 74 1.59 15.28 -4.32
C PHE A 74 1.55 15.10 -2.79
N SER A 75 1.51 16.17 -2.00
CA SER A 75 1.43 16.05 -0.52
C SER A 75 0.21 15.23 -0.08
N ASP A 76 -0.83 15.24 -0.91
CA ASP A 76 -2.05 14.46 -0.75
C ASP A 76 -2.02 13.12 -1.48
N LYS A 77 -0.89 12.65 -2.02
CA LYS A 77 -0.81 11.34 -2.69
C LYS A 77 -1.37 10.24 -1.79
N GLU A 78 -0.89 10.17 -0.55
CA GLU A 78 -1.35 9.18 0.42
C GLU A 78 -2.85 9.33 0.70
N ASN A 79 -3.34 10.56 0.85
CA ASN A 79 -4.76 10.82 1.05
C ASN A 79 -5.61 10.38 -0.16
N ILE A 80 -5.13 10.62 -1.38
CA ILE A 80 -5.77 10.18 -2.62
C ILE A 80 -5.77 8.65 -2.69
N GLU A 81 -4.66 7.99 -2.39
CA GLU A 81 -4.56 6.53 -2.37
C GLU A 81 -5.53 5.92 -1.36
N VAL A 82 -5.58 6.44 -0.13
CA VAL A 82 -6.53 6.00 0.92
C VAL A 82 -7.98 6.16 0.45
N ALA A 83 -8.30 7.26 -0.22
CA ALA A 83 -9.64 7.52 -0.72
C ALA A 83 -9.99 6.62 -1.92
N LEU A 84 -9.04 6.31 -2.80
CA LEU A 84 -9.20 5.31 -3.86
C LEU A 84 -9.39 3.90 -3.27
N GLU A 85 -8.69 3.54 -2.20
CA GLU A 85 -8.91 2.27 -1.52
C GLU A 85 -10.31 2.18 -0.91
N ALA A 86 -10.79 3.27 -0.31
CA ALA A 86 -12.15 3.34 0.21
C ALA A 86 -13.18 3.19 -0.93
N LEU A 87 -12.95 3.84 -2.06
CA LEU A 87 -13.77 3.72 -3.27
C LEU A 87 -13.79 2.29 -3.81
N ALA A 88 -12.66 1.60 -3.78
CA ALA A 88 -12.58 0.19 -4.16
C ALA A 88 -13.36 -0.71 -3.19
N ARG A 89 -13.19 -0.51 -1.88
CA ARG A 89 -13.89 -1.26 -0.82
C ARG A 89 -15.41 -1.10 -0.90
N SER A 90 -15.92 0.06 -1.32
CA SER A 90 -17.36 0.30 -1.45
C SER A 90 -17.97 -0.28 -2.74
N ASN A 91 -17.16 -0.52 -3.77
CA ASN A 91 -17.66 -0.88 -5.11
C ASN A 91 -17.40 -2.32 -5.53
N PHE A 92 -16.48 -3.01 -4.87
CA PHE A 92 -16.08 -4.38 -5.16
C PHE A 92 -16.16 -5.27 -3.93
N LYS A 93 -16.32 -6.58 -4.16
CA LYS A 93 -16.23 -7.57 -3.08
C LYS A 93 -14.86 -7.49 -2.41
N LYS A 94 -14.83 -7.71 -1.09
CA LYS A 94 -13.60 -7.72 -0.29
C LYS A 94 -12.54 -8.61 -0.95
N GLY A 95 -11.31 -8.10 -1.04
CA GLY A 95 -10.16 -8.81 -1.61
C GLY A 95 -10.02 -8.73 -3.14
N LYS A 96 -11.02 -8.23 -3.89
CA LYS A 96 -10.89 -8.06 -5.35
C LYS A 96 -9.86 -7.00 -5.73
N VAL A 97 -9.88 -5.86 -5.04
CA VAL A 97 -8.81 -4.85 -5.06
C VAL A 97 -8.22 -4.84 -3.66
N SER A 98 -6.93 -5.12 -3.58
CA SER A 98 -6.24 -5.45 -2.33
C SER A 98 -5.22 -4.39 -1.92
N ALA A 99 -4.66 -3.68 -2.90
CA ALA A 99 -3.82 -2.52 -2.72
C ALA A 99 -3.80 -1.72 -4.03
N LEU A 100 -3.35 -0.49 -3.95
CA LEU A 100 -3.10 0.35 -5.12
C LEU A 100 -1.93 1.28 -4.89
N ASN A 101 -1.34 1.77 -5.98
CA ASN A 101 -0.29 2.78 -5.92
C ASN A 101 -0.42 3.76 -7.09
N LEU A 102 -0.34 5.04 -6.79
CA LEU A 102 -0.27 6.12 -7.78
C LEU A 102 1.18 6.53 -8.02
N SER A 103 1.64 6.33 -9.26
CA SER A 103 2.95 6.80 -9.71
C SER A 103 2.76 8.04 -10.59
N PHE A 104 3.27 9.18 -10.16
CA PHE A 104 3.16 10.43 -10.92
C PHE A 104 4.36 10.60 -11.85
N SER A 105 4.11 10.77 -13.15
CA SER A 105 5.14 11.20 -14.10
C SER A 105 5.32 12.73 -14.06
N ASP A 106 4.25 13.46 -13.75
CA ASP A 106 4.27 14.89 -13.48
C ASP A 106 3.08 15.32 -12.59
N SER A 107 2.79 16.62 -12.54
CA SER A 107 1.75 17.21 -11.69
C SER A 107 0.32 16.85 -12.08
N GLN A 108 0.10 16.39 -13.31
CA GLN A 108 -1.22 16.12 -13.89
C GLN A 108 -1.33 14.70 -14.43
N HIS A 109 -0.23 13.99 -14.65
CA HIS A 109 -0.22 12.66 -15.24
C HIS A 109 0.28 11.63 -14.23
N ALA A 110 -0.55 10.60 -14.03
CA ALA A 110 -0.22 9.49 -13.16
C ALA A 110 -0.49 8.14 -13.83
N LEU A 111 0.18 7.09 -13.35
CA LEU A 111 -0.13 5.70 -13.59
C LEU A 111 -0.74 5.12 -12.32
N LEU A 112 -1.76 4.28 -12.46
CA LEU A 112 -2.34 3.56 -11.33
C LEU A 112 -1.97 2.07 -11.42
N TYR A 113 -1.22 1.60 -10.42
CA TYR A 113 -1.05 0.18 -10.16
C TYR A 113 -2.19 -0.30 -9.28
N THR A 114 -2.94 -1.30 -9.73
CA THR A 114 -4.03 -1.92 -8.99
C THR A 114 -3.68 -3.38 -8.73
N PHE A 115 -3.46 -3.72 -7.46
CA PHE A 115 -3.21 -5.08 -7.03
C PHE A 115 -4.54 -5.79 -6.79
N CYS A 116 -4.87 -6.78 -7.61
CA CYS A 116 -6.22 -7.34 -7.68
C CYS A 116 -6.25 -8.85 -7.91
N LYS A 117 -7.40 -9.47 -7.56
CA LYS A 117 -7.67 -10.90 -7.77
C LYS A 117 -8.93 -11.05 -8.63
N ASN A 118 -8.78 -11.66 -9.80
CA ASN A 118 -9.89 -12.04 -10.69
C ASN A 118 -10.88 -10.89 -11.01
N LEU A 119 -10.38 -9.68 -11.28
CA LEU A 119 -11.20 -8.61 -11.85
C LEU A 119 -11.57 -8.94 -13.29
N THR A 120 -12.86 -9.11 -13.56
CA THR A 120 -13.40 -9.28 -14.91
C THR A 120 -13.23 -8.00 -15.73
N SER A 121 -13.28 -8.08 -17.06
CA SER A 121 -13.17 -6.89 -17.93
C SER A 121 -14.19 -5.81 -17.57
N SER A 122 -15.45 -6.17 -17.35
CA SER A 122 -16.49 -5.23 -16.94
C SER A 122 -16.21 -4.56 -15.58
N GLU A 123 -15.59 -5.28 -14.64
CA GLU A 123 -15.19 -4.71 -13.36
C GLU A 123 -13.99 -3.79 -13.48
N ARG A 124 -13.06 -4.07 -14.42
CA ARG A 124 -11.96 -3.17 -14.75
C ARG A 124 -12.49 -1.88 -15.36
N ASP A 125 -13.37 -1.94 -16.35
CA ASP A 125 -13.99 -0.76 -16.97
C ASP A 125 -14.71 0.11 -15.91
N LYS A 126 -15.45 -0.54 -15.00
CA LYS A 126 -16.08 0.14 -13.86
C LYS A 126 -15.05 0.81 -12.96
N TRP A 127 -13.96 0.12 -12.64
CA TRP A 127 -12.88 0.67 -11.80
C TRP A 127 -12.23 1.88 -12.45
N GLU A 128 -11.85 1.79 -13.72
CA GLU A 128 -11.19 2.89 -14.45
C GLU A 128 -12.07 4.14 -14.51
N SER A 129 -13.38 3.96 -14.75
CA SER A 129 -14.37 5.04 -14.74
C SER A 129 -14.50 5.70 -13.37
N LEU A 130 -14.57 4.91 -12.29
CA LEU A 130 -14.65 5.41 -10.91
C LEU A 130 -13.41 6.21 -10.52
N VAL A 131 -12.22 5.68 -10.80
CA VAL A 131 -10.95 6.35 -10.52
C VAL A 131 -10.83 7.65 -11.31
N SER A 132 -11.11 7.60 -12.62
CA SER A 132 -11.03 8.78 -13.48
C SER A 132 -11.99 9.87 -13.05
N GLY A 133 -13.21 9.50 -12.64
CA GLY A 133 -14.21 10.43 -12.11
C GLY A 133 -13.75 11.11 -10.82
N MET A 134 -13.16 10.35 -9.89
CA MET A 134 -12.63 10.89 -8.64
C MET A 134 -11.44 11.83 -8.87
N LEU A 135 -10.48 11.42 -9.69
CA LEU A 135 -9.24 12.15 -9.93
C LEU A 135 -9.42 13.42 -10.79
N LYS A 136 -10.51 13.49 -11.56
CA LYS A 136 -10.87 14.68 -12.34
C LYS A 136 -10.95 15.94 -11.48
N ASN A 137 -11.44 15.84 -10.25
CA ASN A 137 -11.54 16.97 -9.32
C ASN A 137 -10.18 17.53 -8.88
N PHE A 138 -9.14 16.73 -8.98
CA PHE A 138 -7.76 17.10 -8.69
C PHE A 138 -6.97 17.52 -9.94
N ASN A 139 -7.63 17.57 -11.10
CA ASN A 139 -7.00 17.78 -12.41
C ASN A 139 -5.88 16.76 -12.70
N ILE A 140 -6.04 15.53 -12.18
CA ILE A 140 -5.13 14.41 -12.42
C ILE A 140 -5.75 13.51 -13.50
N LYS A 141 -4.95 13.16 -14.50
CA LYS A 141 -5.26 12.23 -15.58
C LYS A 141 -4.47 10.94 -15.39
N ILE A 142 -5.17 9.81 -15.38
CA ILE A 142 -4.52 8.51 -15.45
C ILE A 142 -4.11 8.24 -16.89
N THR A 143 -2.81 8.07 -17.09
CA THR A 143 -2.20 7.74 -18.39
C THR A 143 -2.30 6.25 -18.69
N SER A 144 -2.25 5.39 -17.66
CA SER A 144 -2.39 3.95 -17.79
C SER A 144 -2.89 3.33 -16.49
N PHE A 145 -3.76 2.33 -16.63
CA PHE A 145 -4.16 1.41 -15.57
C PHE A 145 -3.36 0.12 -15.72
N LEU A 146 -2.63 -0.26 -14.66
CA LEU A 146 -1.85 -1.48 -14.61
C LEU A 146 -2.45 -2.40 -13.56
N TYR A 147 -2.75 -3.63 -13.97
CA TYR A 147 -3.36 -4.63 -13.11
C TYR A 147 -2.35 -5.72 -12.80
N GLU A 148 -2.00 -5.83 -11.53
CA GLU A 148 -1.08 -6.85 -11.04
C GLU A 148 -1.83 -7.79 -10.11
N VAL A 149 -1.52 -9.08 -10.23
CA VAL A 149 -1.91 -10.03 -9.18
C VAL A 149 -1.02 -9.73 -7.99
N LYS A 150 -1.62 -9.37 -6.84
CA LYS A 150 -0.84 -9.13 -5.62
C LYS A 150 -0.02 -10.40 -5.36
N ASN A 151 1.31 -10.27 -5.41
CA ASN A 151 2.23 -11.31 -4.96
C ASN A 151 2.18 -11.37 -3.43
N ASN A 152 1.02 -11.74 -2.90
CA ASN A 152 0.88 -12.07 -1.50
C ASN A 152 1.84 -13.22 -1.20
N PRO A 153 2.54 -13.20 -0.05
CA PRO A 153 3.37 -14.33 0.31
C PRO A 153 2.48 -15.58 0.49
N GLU A 154 3.01 -16.73 0.09
CA GLU A 154 2.41 -18.01 0.49
C GLU A 154 2.44 -18.12 2.02
N PRO A 155 1.40 -18.69 2.64
CA PRO A 155 1.37 -18.86 4.08
C PRO A 155 2.45 -19.87 4.50
N THR A 156 3.30 -19.47 5.44
CA THR A 156 4.26 -20.40 6.05
C THR A 156 3.53 -21.48 6.85
N MET A 157 4.24 -22.57 7.16
CA MET A 157 3.70 -23.65 8.01
C MET A 157 3.10 -23.12 9.34
N MET A 158 3.76 -22.14 9.95
CA MET A 158 3.29 -21.53 11.20
C MET A 158 2.03 -20.70 11.03
N MET A 159 1.89 -20.00 9.91
CA MET A 159 0.69 -19.23 9.59
C MET A 159 -0.49 -20.15 9.31
N LEU A 160 -0.26 -21.27 8.59
CA LEU A 160 -1.26 -22.31 8.40
C LEU A 160 -1.74 -22.90 9.73
N LEU A 161 -0.81 -23.25 10.64
CA LEU A 161 -1.15 -23.82 11.94
C LEU A 161 -1.87 -22.81 12.86
N ARG A 162 -1.49 -21.53 12.82
CA ARG A 162 -2.18 -20.47 13.56
C ARG A 162 -3.61 -20.25 13.05
N ALA A 163 -3.80 -20.20 11.74
CA ALA A 163 -5.12 -20.11 11.12
C ALA A 163 -5.97 -21.35 11.47
N ALA A 164 -5.40 -22.55 11.35
CA ALA A 164 -6.03 -23.81 11.76
C ALA A 164 -6.47 -23.79 13.24
N LYS A 165 -5.63 -23.30 14.15
CA LYS A 165 -5.95 -23.15 15.58
C LYS A 165 -7.12 -22.20 15.79
N LYS A 166 -7.14 -21.08 15.07
CA LYS A 166 -8.22 -20.09 15.14
C LYS A 166 -9.56 -20.68 14.72
N CYS A 167 -9.61 -21.38 13.58
CA CYS A 167 -10.86 -21.86 13.00
C CYS A 167 -11.27 -23.29 13.44
N GLN A 168 -10.51 -23.97 14.30
CA GLN A 168 -10.82 -25.36 14.69
C GLN A 168 -12.20 -25.53 15.37
N PRO A 169 -12.98 -26.57 15.03
CA PRO A 169 -12.77 -27.50 13.91
C PRO A 169 -13.07 -26.84 12.55
N PHE A 170 -12.32 -27.22 11.52
CA PHE A 170 -12.42 -26.61 10.19
C PHE A 170 -12.44 -27.66 9.08
N ASP A 171 -13.05 -27.32 7.95
CA ASP A 171 -12.90 -28.02 6.69
C ASP A 171 -11.93 -27.28 5.76
N LEU A 172 -11.57 -27.90 4.63
CA LEU A 172 -10.62 -27.32 3.68
C LEU A 172 -11.08 -25.95 3.15
N GLN A 173 -12.37 -25.81 2.87
CA GLN A 173 -12.95 -24.57 2.35
C GLN A 173 -12.96 -23.45 3.41
N GLY A 174 -13.30 -23.78 4.66
CA GLY A 174 -13.30 -22.85 5.77
C GLY A 174 -11.90 -22.28 6.04
N LEU A 175 -10.87 -23.12 6.02
CA LEU A 175 -9.49 -22.66 6.18
C LEU A 175 -9.02 -21.83 4.98
N PHE A 176 -9.37 -22.23 3.75
CA PHE A 176 -9.07 -21.45 2.54
C PHE A 176 -9.62 -20.03 2.65
N ASN A 177 -10.90 -19.90 3.04
CA ASN A 177 -11.56 -18.61 3.20
C ASN A 177 -10.90 -17.76 4.31
N GLU A 178 -10.46 -18.38 5.41
CA GLU A 178 -9.77 -17.68 6.49
C GLU A 178 -8.41 -17.14 6.06
N LEU A 179 -7.63 -17.94 5.31
CA LEU A 179 -6.32 -17.55 4.81
C LEU A 179 -6.40 -16.50 3.69
N ASP A 180 -7.39 -16.60 2.79
CA ASP A 180 -7.65 -15.61 1.74
C ASP A 180 -8.05 -14.25 2.35
N ASN A 181 -8.79 -14.28 3.47
CA ASN A 181 -9.10 -13.07 4.25
C ASN A 181 -7.88 -12.45 4.96
N GLY A 182 -6.79 -13.21 5.13
CA GLY A 182 -5.54 -12.79 5.76
C GLY A 182 -4.49 -12.25 4.80
N ASP A 183 -4.87 -11.93 3.55
CA ASP A 183 -3.97 -11.47 2.49
C ASP A 183 -2.83 -12.46 2.15
N TYR A 184 -3.09 -13.77 2.23
CA TYR A 184 -2.14 -14.79 1.78
C TYR A 184 -2.42 -15.26 0.36
N HIS A 185 -1.36 -15.59 -0.39
CA HIS A 185 -1.53 -16.25 -1.68
C HIS A 185 -1.77 -17.73 -1.45
N ILE A 186 -2.89 -18.23 -1.96
CA ILE A 186 -3.20 -19.66 -2.00
C ILE A 186 -3.49 -19.98 -3.46
N GLU A 187 -2.66 -20.83 -4.05
CA GLU A 187 -2.73 -21.18 -5.46
C GLU A 187 -4.07 -21.87 -5.81
N SER A 188 -4.46 -22.86 -5.00
CA SER A 188 -5.69 -23.63 -5.19
C SER A 188 -6.09 -24.38 -3.91
N LEU A 189 -7.30 -24.93 -3.89
CA LEU A 189 -7.73 -25.85 -2.82
C LEU A 189 -6.87 -27.12 -2.78
N ASP A 190 -6.44 -27.64 -3.94
CA ASP A 190 -5.58 -28.82 -4.02
C ASP A 190 -4.19 -28.56 -3.44
N TRP A 191 -3.63 -27.37 -3.72
CA TRP A 191 -2.38 -26.92 -3.11
C TRP A 191 -2.51 -26.88 -1.57
N LEU A 192 -3.59 -26.29 -1.06
CA LEU A 192 -3.83 -26.21 0.38
C LEU A 192 -4.01 -27.62 0.98
N ASN A 193 -4.76 -28.49 0.31
CA ASN A 193 -4.94 -29.87 0.73
C ASN A 193 -3.60 -30.62 0.82
N GLY A 194 -2.71 -30.44 -0.17
CA GLY A 194 -1.35 -30.98 -0.14
C GLY A 194 -0.52 -30.49 1.05
N LYS A 195 -0.63 -29.19 1.42
CA LYS A 195 0.01 -28.65 2.63
C LYS A 195 -0.58 -29.26 3.91
N LEU A 196 -1.90 -29.41 3.98
CA LEU A 196 -2.56 -30.04 5.14
C LEU A 196 -2.19 -31.51 5.29
N ASP A 197 -2.06 -32.26 4.19
CA ASP A 197 -1.61 -33.65 4.25
C ASP A 197 -0.16 -33.78 4.74
N ASN A 198 0.71 -32.82 4.41
CA ASN A 198 2.05 -32.75 5.00
C ASN A 198 2.01 -32.49 6.50
N LEU A 199 1.14 -31.59 6.97
CA LEU A 199 0.93 -31.34 8.41
C LEU A 199 0.35 -32.55 9.15
N ARG A 200 -0.53 -33.32 8.49
CA ARG A 200 -1.05 -34.59 9.02
C ARG A 200 0.05 -35.65 9.15
N LYS A 201 0.89 -35.81 8.13
CA LYS A 201 2.04 -36.73 8.16
C LYS A 201 3.02 -36.39 9.29
N LYS A 202 3.16 -35.11 9.63
CA LYS A 202 3.94 -34.63 10.78
C LYS A 202 3.24 -34.79 12.13
N GLY A 203 2.00 -35.28 12.16
CA GLY A 203 1.23 -35.50 13.39
C GLY A 203 0.62 -34.23 14.00
N PHE A 204 0.62 -33.10 13.31
CA PHE A 204 0.07 -31.84 13.83
C PHE A 204 -1.44 -31.71 13.62
N LEU A 205 -1.99 -32.44 12.66
CA LEU A 205 -3.41 -32.43 12.31
C LEU A 205 -3.96 -33.85 12.22
N LEU A 206 -5.24 -33.99 12.54
CA LEU A 206 -6.06 -35.16 12.26
C LEU A 206 -7.18 -34.75 11.29
N ARG A 207 -7.57 -35.67 10.40
CA ARG A 207 -8.71 -35.51 9.50
C ARG A 207 -9.70 -36.63 9.78
N SER A 208 -10.93 -36.25 10.12
CA SER A 208 -12.06 -37.15 10.29
C SER A 208 -12.60 -37.63 8.94
N HIS A 209 -13.41 -38.69 8.95
CA HIS A 209 -13.97 -39.27 7.72
C HIS A 209 -14.86 -38.27 6.95
N ASP A 210 -15.57 -37.40 7.67
CA ASP A 210 -16.40 -36.32 7.12
C ASP A 210 -15.59 -35.18 6.46
N GLY A 211 -14.25 -35.26 6.49
CA GLY A 211 -13.37 -34.24 5.93
C GLY A 211 -13.02 -33.11 6.90
N THR A 212 -13.53 -33.16 8.14
CA THR A 212 -13.23 -32.17 9.17
C THR A 212 -11.81 -32.36 9.72
N TYR A 213 -11.04 -31.29 9.77
CA TYR A 213 -9.71 -31.24 10.37
C TYR A 213 -9.75 -30.76 11.82
N ARG A 214 -8.86 -31.33 12.64
CA ARG A 214 -8.63 -30.95 14.03
C ARG A 214 -7.12 -30.92 14.29
N MET A 215 -6.67 -29.95 15.09
CA MET A 215 -5.30 -29.95 15.58
C MET A 215 -5.10 -30.99 16.68
N THR A 216 -3.93 -31.62 16.69
CA THR A 216 -3.46 -32.45 17.79
C THR A 216 -2.84 -31.58 18.88
N LEU A 217 -2.54 -32.19 20.04
CA LEU A 217 -1.78 -31.53 21.09
C LEU A 217 -0.41 -31.03 20.58
N ALA A 218 0.34 -31.89 19.88
CA ALA A 218 1.63 -31.54 19.29
C ALA A 218 1.51 -30.36 18.29
N GLY A 219 0.42 -30.30 17.53
CA GLY A 219 0.14 -29.16 16.66
C GLY A 219 -0.17 -27.88 17.44
N LEU A 220 -0.87 -27.96 18.57
CA LEU A 220 -1.20 -26.79 19.39
C LEU A 220 0.05 -26.23 20.10
N GLU A 221 0.93 -27.10 20.58
CA GLU A 221 2.16 -26.71 21.30
C GLU A 221 3.16 -25.96 20.42
N ILE A 222 3.21 -26.26 19.11
CA ILE A 222 4.14 -25.57 18.20
C ILE A 222 3.65 -24.17 17.82
N VAL A 223 2.36 -23.88 17.97
CA VAL A 223 1.80 -22.55 17.68
C VAL A 223 2.13 -21.61 18.85
N PRO A 224 2.92 -20.54 18.62
CA PRO A 224 3.33 -19.66 19.69
C PRO A 224 2.11 -19.01 20.36
N VAL A 225 2.17 -19.01 21.69
CA VAL A 225 1.24 -18.31 22.56
C VAL A 225 1.99 -17.18 23.27
N SER A 226 1.45 -15.98 23.19
CA SER A 226 1.97 -14.82 23.92
C SER A 226 0.94 -14.34 24.94
N LYS A 227 1.38 -13.51 25.88
CA LYS A 227 0.47 -12.76 26.78
C LYS A 227 -0.05 -11.46 26.17
N SER A 228 0.25 -11.19 24.90
CA SER A 228 -0.15 -9.96 24.21
C SER A 228 -1.48 -10.14 23.46
N SER A 229 -2.09 -9.03 23.05
CA SER A 229 -3.31 -9.01 22.23
C SER A 229 -3.18 -9.77 20.89
N GLN A 230 -1.95 -10.06 20.45
CA GLN A 230 -1.64 -10.86 19.27
C GLN A 230 -1.47 -12.36 19.58
N SER A 231 -1.95 -12.83 20.73
CA SER A 231 -1.92 -14.25 21.07
C SER A 231 -2.89 -15.04 20.20
N SER A 232 -2.44 -16.21 19.73
CA SER A 232 -3.29 -17.13 18.95
C SER A 232 -4.53 -17.60 19.73
N ASP A 233 -4.47 -17.65 21.07
CA ASP A 233 -5.62 -17.98 21.92
C ASP A 233 -6.64 -16.85 21.97
N ILE A 234 -6.18 -15.60 22.08
CA ILE A 234 -7.06 -14.41 22.06
C ILE A 234 -7.76 -14.31 20.71
N GLU A 235 -7.03 -14.50 19.61
CA GLU A 235 -7.60 -14.53 18.26
C GLU A 235 -8.70 -15.57 18.11
N ARG A 236 -8.49 -16.77 18.67
CA ARG A 236 -9.49 -17.84 18.66
C ARG A 236 -10.74 -17.47 19.47
N VAL A 237 -10.57 -16.94 20.68
CA VAL A 237 -11.71 -16.54 21.53
C VAL A 237 -12.54 -15.44 20.85
N LEU A 238 -11.88 -14.43 20.28
CA LEU A 238 -12.55 -13.36 19.53
C LEU A 238 -13.26 -13.88 18.29
N TYR A 239 -12.66 -14.84 17.58
CA TYR A 239 -13.28 -15.48 16.43
C TYR A 239 -14.55 -16.25 16.82
N LEU A 240 -14.49 -17.06 17.88
CA LEU A 240 -15.64 -17.81 18.39
C LEU A 240 -16.76 -16.87 18.83
N ALA A 241 -16.43 -15.80 19.55
CA ALA A 241 -17.42 -14.80 19.97
C ALA A 241 -18.15 -14.20 18.77
N ARG A 242 -17.44 -13.83 17.69
CA ARG A 242 -18.05 -13.30 16.45
C ARG A 242 -18.91 -14.31 15.69
N LYS A 243 -18.63 -15.60 15.81
CA LYS A 243 -19.38 -16.65 15.11
C LYS A 243 -20.71 -16.99 15.79
N HIS A 244 -20.82 -16.70 17.08
CA HIS A 244 -21.98 -17.02 17.92
C HIS A 244 -22.82 -15.80 18.34
N LEU A 245 -22.47 -14.61 17.86
CA LEU A 245 -23.26 -13.38 17.91
C LEU A 245 -24.03 -13.21 16.60
#